data_AF-A0A7R9GL80-F1
#
_entry.id   AF-A0A7R9GL80-F1
#
_cell.length_a   1.000
_cell.length_b   1.000
_cell.length_c   1.000
_cell.angle_alpha   90.00
_cell.angle_beta   90.00
_cell.angle_gamma   90.00
#
_symmetry.space_group_name_H-M   'P 1'
#
loop_
_entity.id
_entity.type
_entity.pdbx_description
1 polymer ?
#
loop_
_entity_poly.entity_id
_entity_poly.type
_entity_poly.pdbx_seq_one_letter_code
_entity_poly.pdbx_strand_id
1 'polypeptide(L)'
;ILWTLVGTFINDNTRCKFIFYSGNDYQGPGGLSEYIEPRSIPDFLGGTAKTRVVDGALVPKALYMSEEEMEKDREHFPLCEDSIYHSVSIARGQVHEVVINNEDVGSVICWDFDVMKQAVIFSVLRTRLPLPPKNEPSKAVHSINPLASDSDHRTVFEKGWKEGTDYFLVEDAITCHDGESIQGSHATEHKGTYVLQWKCVDSQASSFAKNVTELIDSITITHHKAKVMYFHEVLTSQDL
;
A
#
# COMPACT_ATOMS: atom_id res chain seq x y z
N ILE A 1 -1.36 -17.24 -4.61
CA ILE A 1 -0.90 -15.96 -4.00
C ILE A 1 0.14 -16.18 -2.90
N LEU A 2 -0.17 -16.26 -1.59
CA LEU A 2 0.87 -16.33 -0.53
C LEU A 2 1.83 -17.51 -0.70
N TRP A 3 1.30 -18.69 -1.03
CA TRP A 3 2.11 -19.88 -1.30
C TRP A 3 3.14 -19.66 -2.40
N THR A 4 2.80 -18.86 -3.40
CA THR A 4 3.62 -18.69 -4.60
C THR A 4 4.77 -17.72 -4.34
N LEU A 5 4.53 -16.69 -3.53
CA LEU A 5 5.60 -15.86 -2.95
C LEU A 5 6.60 -16.69 -2.14
N VAL A 6 6.10 -17.47 -1.17
CA VAL A 6 6.96 -18.28 -0.29
C VAL A 6 7.62 -19.43 -1.05
N GLY A 7 6.95 -19.97 -2.06
CA GLY A 7 7.37 -21.13 -2.84
C GLY A 7 8.66 -20.92 -3.64
N THR A 8 9.00 -19.66 -3.94
CA THR A 8 10.27 -19.28 -4.57
C THR A 8 11.49 -19.60 -3.69
N PHE A 9 11.31 -19.58 -2.36
CA PHE A 9 12.35 -19.89 -1.38
C PHE A 9 12.38 -21.38 -0.97
N ILE A 10 11.44 -22.19 -1.49
CA ILE A 10 11.26 -23.59 -1.09
C ILE A 10 11.73 -24.51 -2.22
N ASN A 11 12.65 -25.42 -1.94
CA ASN A 11 13.10 -26.42 -2.92
C ASN A 11 12.06 -27.53 -3.16
N ASP A 12 12.17 -28.23 -4.28
CA ASP A 12 11.20 -29.26 -4.71
C ASP A 12 10.98 -30.35 -3.66
N ASN A 13 12.05 -30.82 -3.02
CA ASN A 13 11.97 -31.85 -1.98
C ASN A 13 11.13 -31.40 -0.77
N THR A 14 11.26 -30.13 -0.37
CA THR A 14 10.47 -29.58 0.74
C THR A 14 9.05 -29.29 0.27
N ARG A 15 8.89 -28.84 -0.98
CA ARG A 15 7.59 -28.57 -1.60
C ARG A 15 6.68 -29.81 -1.58
N CYS A 16 7.23 -31.00 -1.85
CA CYS A 16 6.49 -32.27 -1.81
C CYS A 16 6.04 -32.72 -0.42
N LYS A 17 6.44 -32.04 0.66
CA LYS A 17 6.05 -32.37 2.04
C LYS A 17 4.89 -31.53 2.56
N PHE A 18 4.48 -30.50 1.82
CA PHE A 18 3.35 -29.68 2.22
C PHE A 18 2.04 -30.42 1.90
N ILE A 19 1.15 -30.47 2.88
CA ILE A 19 -0.21 -30.99 2.75
C ILE A 19 -1.15 -29.82 3.06
N PHE A 20 -2.05 -29.52 2.13
CA PHE A 20 -3.00 -28.43 2.28
C PHE A 20 -4.38 -28.99 2.66
N TYR A 21 -4.90 -28.52 3.79
CA TYR A 21 -6.27 -28.80 4.19
C TYR A 21 -7.11 -27.54 4.02
N SER A 22 -8.36 -27.71 3.58
CA SER A 22 -9.33 -26.62 3.52
C SER A 22 -10.26 -26.71 4.72
N GLY A 23 -10.55 -25.58 5.39
CA GLY A 23 -11.42 -25.57 6.55
C GLY A 23 -11.02 -26.60 7.62
N ASN A 24 -11.93 -27.52 7.95
CA ASN A 24 -11.72 -28.57 8.95
C ASN A 24 -11.39 -29.95 8.35
N ASP A 25 -11.00 -30.02 7.07
CA ASP A 25 -10.71 -31.29 6.38
C ASP A 25 -9.56 -32.06 7.06
N TYR A 26 -8.68 -31.36 7.79
CA TYR A 26 -7.61 -31.95 8.58
C TYR A 26 -8.09 -32.88 9.73
N GLN A 27 -9.38 -32.86 10.06
CA GLN A 27 -10.00 -33.76 11.04
C GLN A 27 -10.64 -35.01 10.40
N GLY A 28 -10.75 -35.05 9.07
CA GLY A 28 -11.33 -36.17 8.32
C GLY A 28 -10.33 -37.26 7.96
N PRO A 29 -10.72 -38.22 7.10
CA PRO A 29 -9.80 -39.21 6.53
C PRO A 29 -8.63 -38.54 5.80
N GLY A 30 -7.42 -39.07 5.99
CA GLY A 30 -6.18 -38.45 5.53
C GLY A 30 -5.70 -37.26 6.37
N GLY A 31 -6.35 -37.00 7.51
CA GLY A 31 -6.09 -35.86 8.39
C GLY A 31 -5.03 -36.09 9.47
N LEU A 32 -4.93 -35.15 10.42
CA LEU A 32 -3.87 -35.14 11.44
C LEU A 32 -3.82 -36.41 12.30
N SER A 33 -4.97 -37.02 12.61
CA SER A 33 -5.06 -38.20 13.46
C SER A 33 -4.44 -39.46 12.84
N GLU A 34 -4.20 -39.48 11.54
CA GLU A 34 -3.49 -40.58 10.87
C GLU A 34 -1.98 -40.49 11.05
N TYR A 35 -1.46 -39.30 11.32
CA TYR A 35 -0.03 -39.02 11.45
C TYR A 35 0.40 -38.75 12.91
N ILE A 36 -0.52 -38.27 13.74
CA ILE A 36 -0.26 -37.79 15.10
C ILE A 36 -1.28 -38.42 16.05
N GLU A 37 -0.81 -38.94 17.18
CA GLU A 37 -1.71 -39.48 18.21
C GLU A 37 -2.64 -38.37 18.76
N PRO A 38 -3.95 -38.65 18.96
CA PRO A 38 -4.93 -37.64 19.40
C PRO A 38 -4.56 -36.89 20.68
N ARG A 39 -3.85 -37.54 21.60
CA ARG A 39 -3.37 -36.94 22.86
C ARG A 39 -2.26 -35.88 22.68
N SER A 40 -1.64 -35.85 21.50
CA SER A 40 -0.58 -34.92 21.13
C SER A 40 -1.07 -33.82 20.19
N ILE A 41 -2.28 -33.95 19.65
CA ILE A 41 -2.93 -32.92 18.82
C ILE A 41 -3.50 -31.84 19.75
N PRO A 42 -3.21 -30.55 19.52
CA PRO A 42 -3.81 -29.45 20.27
C PRO A 42 -5.34 -29.49 20.24
N ASP A 43 -5.98 -29.09 21.34
CA ASP A 43 -7.44 -29.05 21.47
C ASP A 43 -8.12 -28.16 20.41
N PHE A 44 -7.55 -27.01 20.08
CA PHE A 44 -8.04 -26.13 19.00
C PHE A 44 -7.91 -26.74 17.60
N LEU A 45 -7.15 -27.83 17.43
CA LEU A 45 -7.08 -28.64 16.21
C LEU A 45 -7.88 -29.97 16.34
N GLY A 46 -8.78 -30.08 17.31
CA GLY A 46 -9.65 -31.25 17.50
C GLY A 46 -9.03 -32.40 18.28
N GLY A 47 -7.87 -32.20 18.91
CA GLY A 47 -7.24 -33.17 19.81
C GLY A 47 -7.58 -32.97 21.27
N THR A 48 -6.75 -33.52 22.17
CA THR A 48 -6.93 -33.35 23.63
C THR A 48 -5.72 -32.71 24.32
N ALA A 49 -4.69 -32.32 23.55
CA ALA A 49 -3.49 -31.71 24.12
C ALA A 49 -3.75 -30.24 24.47
N LYS A 50 -3.49 -29.87 25.73
CA LYS A 50 -3.46 -28.46 26.13
C LYS A 50 -2.11 -27.87 25.75
N THR A 51 -2.11 -26.75 25.03
CA THR A 51 -0.87 -26.08 24.61
C THR A 51 -0.75 -24.68 25.21
N ARG A 52 0.47 -24.14 25.22
CA ARG A 52 0.77 -22.75 25.61
C ARG A 52 0.92 -21.83 24.41
N VAL A 53 0.42 -22.24 23.24
CA VAL A 53 0.42 -21.40 22.05
C VAL A 53 -0.50 -20.23 22.34
N VAL A 54 0.04 -19.01 22.26
CA VAL A 54 -0.73 -17.79 22.41
C VAL A 54 -1.12 -17.31 21.03
N ASP A 55 -2.38 -16.90 20.87
CA ASP A 55 -2.79 -16.17 19.68
C ASP A 55 -2.01 -14.86 19.64
N GLY A 56 -1.44 -14.52 18.47
CA GLY A 56 -0.76 -13.25 18.29
C GLY A 56 -1.68 -12.08 18.63
N ALA A 57 -1.10 -10.98 19.11
CA ALA A 57 -1.83 -9.75 19.42
C ALA A 57 -1.15 -8.55 18.77
N LEU A 58 -1.87 -7.43 18.70
CA LEU A 58 -1.29 -6.15 18.29
C LEU A 58 -0.08 -5.83 19.18
N VAL A 59 1.04 -5.53 18.55
CA VAL A 59 2.24 -5.09 19.26
C VAL A 59 1.94 -3.70 19.85
N PRO A 60 2.13 -3.48 21.16
CA PRO A 60 1.94 -2.16 21.76
C PRO A 60 2.79 -1.09 21.07
N LYS A 61 2.19 0.06 20.72
CA LYS A 61 2.88 1.17 20.05
C LYS A 61 4.14 1.66 20.79
N ALA A 62 4.18 1.50 22.12
CA ALA A 62 5.36 1.84 22.92
C ALA A 62 6.59 0.95 22.64
N LEU A 63 6.41 -0.17 21.94
CA LEU A 63 7.49 -1.04 21.47
C LEU A 63 7.90 -0.71 20.02
N TYR A 64 7.24 0.27 19.38
CA TYR A 64 7.62 0.68 18.04
C TYR A 64 8.88 1.52 18.14
N MET A 65 9.75 1.38 17.15
CA MET A 65 10.90 2.25 17.00
C MET A 65 10.42 3.69 16.76
N SER A 66 11.02 4.66 17.44
CA SER A 66 10.71 6.08 17.23
C SER A 66 11.23 6.59 15.89
N GLU A 67 10.67 7.69 15.39
CA GLU A 67 11.10 8.31 14.13
C GLU A 67 12.58 8.75 14.23
N GLU A 68 13.01 9.25 15.39
CA GLU A 68 14.38 9.67 15.64
C GLU A 68 15.37 8.49 15.67
N GLU A 69 14.97 7.34 16.23
CA GLU A 69 15.77 6.12 16.22
C GLU A 69 15.88 5.54 14.81
N MET A 70 14.79 5.58 14.05
CA MET A 70 14.78 5.15 12.65
C MET A 70 15.73 6.01 11.81
N GLU A 71 15.66 7.34 11.91
CA GLU A 71 16.56 8.26 11.18
C GLU A 71 18.03 8.05 11.54
N LYS A 72 18.33 7.83 12.83
CA LYS A 72 19.68 7.55 13.29
C LYS A 72 20.24 6.23 12.74
N ASP A 73 19.42 5.20 12.64
CA ASP A 73 19.80 3.92 12.04
C ASP A 73 20.02 4.04 10.53
N ARG A 74 19.31 4.94 9.84
CA ARG A 74 19.57 5.25 8.41
C ARG A 74 20.97 5.81 8.18
N GLU A 75 21.48 6.65 9.08
CA GLU A 75 22.83 7.22 8.95
C GLU A 75 23.95 6.19 9.20
N HIS A 76 23.69 5.13 9.98
CA HIS A 76 24.70 4.12 10.33
C HIS A 76 24.69 2.90 9.39
N PHE A 77 23.62 2.70 8.63
CA PHE A 77 23.49 1.61 7.64
C PHE A 77 23.26 2.15 6.22
N PRO A 78 24.32 2.24 5.38
CA PRO A 78 24.24 2.74 4.00
C PRO A 78 23.32 1.92 3.08
N LEU A 79 22.90 0.72 3.50
CA LEU A 79 21.88 -0.08 2.80
C LEU A 79 20.49 0.60 2.82
N CYS A 80 20.31 1.66 3.61
CA CYS A 80 19.06 2.42 3.66
C CYS A 80 18.88 3.40 2.47
N GLU A 81 19.93 3.72 1.70
CA GLU A 81 19.77 4.49 0.46
C GLU A 81 19.00 3.70 -0.63
N ASP A 82 18.96 2.36 -0.53
CA ASP A 82 18.12 1.48 -1.35
C ASP A 82 16.73 1.28 -0.73
N SER A 83 16.18 2.29 -0.05
CA SER A 83 14.81 2.21 0.45
C SER A 83 13.85 2.03 -0.73
N ILE A 84 13.19 0.87 -0.78
CA ILE A 84 12.16 0.56 -1.77
C ILE A 84 10.96 1.52 -1.67
N TYR A 85 10.85 2.26 -0.55
CA TYR A 85 9.79 3.21 -0.31
C TYR A 85 10.08 4.57 -0.94
N HIS A 86 9.09 5.09 -1.66
CA HIS A 86 9.05 6.44 -2.19
C HIS A 86 8.43 7.40 -1.16
N SER A 87 8.97 8.62 -1.05
CA SER A 87 8.38 9.67 -0.21
C SER A 87 7.86 10.81 -1.08
N VAL A 88 6.63 11.25 -0.86
CA VAL A 88 5.99 12.36 -1.59
C VAL A 88 5.32 13.34 -0.65
N SER A 89 5.40 14.63 -0.98
CA SER A 89 4.65 15.71 -0.32
C SER A 89 3.54 16.20 -1.25
N ILE A 90 2.29 16.14 -0.79
CA ILE A 90 1.08 16.45 -1.56
C ILE A 90 0.51 17.76 -1.01
N ALA A 91 0.53 18.81 -1.82
CA ALA A 91 -0.07 20.07 -1.43
C ALA A 91 -1.61 19.98 -1.44
N ARG A 92 -2.24 20.94 -0.76
CA ARG A 92 -3.68 21.08 -0.74
C ARG A 92 -4.25 21.17 -2.16
N GLY A 93 -5.30 20.40 -2.46
CA GLY A 93 -5.90 20.32 -3.80
C GLY A 93 -5.08 19.55 -4.86
N GLN A 94 -3.87 19.09 -4.52
CA GLN A 94 -3.07 18.23 -5.39
C GLN A 94 -3.35 16.74 -5.16
N VAL A 95 -2.95 15.95 -6.15
CA VAL A 95 -3.02 14.49 -6.12
C VAL A 95 -1.66 13.91 -6.47
N HIS A 96 -1.28 12.84 -5.80
CA HIS A 96 -0.17 11.98 -6.21
C HIS A 96 -0.73 10.69 -6.81
N GLU A 97 -0.18 10.27 -7.93
CA GLU A 97 -0.70 9.16 -8.72
C GLU A 97 0.43 8.27 -9.22
N VAL A 98 0.33 6.97 -8.95
CA VAL A 98 1.19 5.94 -9.52
C VAL A 98 0.40 5.21 -10.59
N VAL A 99 0.94 5.17 -11.81
CA VAL A 99 0.30 4.60 -12.98
C VAL A 99 0.88 3.22 -13.28
N ILE A 100 0.04 2.19 -13.23
CA ILE A 100 0.44 0.79 -13.41
C ILE A 100 -0.24 0.25 -14.67
N ASN A 101 0.54 0.02 -15.72
CA ASN A 101 0.04 -0.66 -16.92
C ASN A 101 0.07 -2.17 -16.69
N ASN A 102 -1.11 -2.79 -16.64
CA ASN A 102 -1.25 -4.22 -16.40
C ASN A 102 -1.81 -4.93 -17.64
N GLU A 103 -0.98 -5.79 -18.24
CA GLU A 103 -1.36 -6.66 -19.37
C GLU A 103 -1.66 -8.10 -18.94
N ASP A 104 -1.38 -8.41 -17.67
CA ASP A 104 -1.45 -9.74 -17.08
C ASP A 104 -2.67 -9.86 -16.16
N VAL A 105 -3.74 -10.48 -16.66
CA VAL A 105 -4.97 -10.67 -15.88
C VAL A 105 -4.73 -11.73 -14.81
N GLY A 106 -5.16 -11.45 -13.59
CA GLY A 106 -4.89 -12.30 -12.43
C GLY A 106 -3.59 -11.97 -11.71
N SER A 107 -2.82 -10.99 -12.20
CA SER A 107 -1.74 -10.38 -11.43
C SER A 107 -2.30 -9.69 -10.18
N VAL A 108 -1.49 -9.52 -9.16
CA VAL A 108 -1.90 -8.86 -7.90
C VAL A 108 -1.07 -7.61 -7.70
N ILE A 109 -1.74 -6.46 -7.60
CA ILE A 109 -1.10 -5.19 -7.24
C ILE A 109 -1.08 -5.11 -5.72
N CYS A 110 0.09 -4.93 -5.12
CA CYS A 110 0.26 -4.77 -3.68
C CYS A 110 0.72 -3.35 -3.36
N TRP A 111 0.27 -2.80 -2.24
CA TRP A 111 0.73 -1.52 -1.73
C TRP A 111 0.92 -1.56 -0.21
N ASP A 112 1.87 -0.77 0.25
CA ASP A 112 2.11 -0.45 1.66
C ASP A 112 2.47 1.03 1.75
N PHE A 113 1.84 1.78 2.65
CA PHE A 113 2.20 3.17 2.85
C PHE A 113 1.94 3.67 4.27
N ASP A 114 2.78 4.61 4.69
CA ASP A 114 2.65 5.36 5.93
C ASP A 114 2.24 6.80 5.62
N VAL A 115 1.22 7.27 6.34
CA VAL A 115 0.87 8.69 6.37
C VAL A 115 1.78 9.37 7.40
N MET A 116 2.82 10.03 6.90
CA MET A 116 3.84 10.67 7.74
C MET A 116 3.39 12.02 8.29
N LYS A 117 2.55 12.75 7.54
CA LYS A 117 1.99 14.06 7.92
C LYS A 117 0.65 14.29 7.23
N GLN A 118 -0.36 14.72 7.99
CA GLN A 118 -1.69 15.15 7.52
C GLN A 118 -2.49 14.07 6.75
N ALA A 119 -3.80 14.01 7.00
CA ALA A 119 -4.65 12.99 6.41
C ALA A 119 -4.72 13.07 4.87
N VAL A 120 -4.80 11.89 4.25
CA VAL A 120 -4.96 11.69 2.80
C VAL A 120 -6.16 10.80 2.51
N ILE A 121 -6.74 10.95 1.32
CA ILE A 121 -7.66 9.96 0.76
C ILE A 121 -6.87 9.09 -0.19
N PHE A 122 -6.88 7.78 0.06
CA PHE A 122 -6.30 6.79 -0.85
C PHE A 122 -7.40 6.11 -1.66
N SER A 123 -7.12 5.84 -2.94
CA SER A 123 -8.05 5.16 -3.84
C SER A 123 -7.29 4.35 -4.89
N VAL A 124 -7.85 3.21 -5.29
CA VAL A 124 -7.36 2.43 -6.43
C VAL A 124 -8.37 2.57 -7.56
N LEU A 125 -7.92 3.13 -8.69
CA LEU A 125 -8.75 3.35 -9.86
C LEU A 125 -8.24 2.51 -11.04
N ARG A 126 -9.11 2.25 -12.00
CA ARG A 126 -8.76 1.62 -13.28
C ARG A 126 -9.33 2.41 -14.45
N THR A 127 -8.55 2.62 -15.50
CA THR A 127 -9.04 3.23 -16.74
C THR A 127 -9.48 2.19 -17.75
N ARG A 128 -10.42 2.55 -18.62
CA ARG A 128 -10.84 1.67 -19.72
C ARG A 128 -9.77 1.54 -20.81
N LEU A 129 -9.09 2.66 -21.10
CA LEU A 129 -8.05 2.74 -22.11
C LEU A 129 -6.70 2.91 -21.43
N PRO A 130 -5.62 2.31 -21.99
CA PRO A 130 -4.27 2.53 -21.47
C PRO A 130 -3.94 4.02 -21.43
N LEU A 131 -3.42 4.49 -20.30
CA LEU A 131 -2.88 5.83 -20.21
C LEU A 131 -1.49 5.86 -20.87
N PRO A 132 -1.12 6.96 -21.56
CA PRO A 132 0.24 7.13 -22.05
C PRO A 132 1.23 7.07 -20.87
N PRO A 133 2.42 6.47 -21.03
CA PRO A 133 3.41 6.43 -19.97
C PRO A 133 3.78 7.86 -19.56
N LYS A 134 3.52 8.24 -18.30
CA LYS A 134 4.12 9.45 -17.72
C LYS A 134 5.61 9.15 -17.55
N ASN A 135 6.48 9.98 -18.12
CA ASN A 135 7.90 9.97 -17.78
C ASN A 135 8.01 10.09 -16.26
N GLU A 136 8.75 9.18 -15.63
CA GLU A 136 9.09 9.32 -14.21
C GLU A 136 9.68 10.72 -13.97
N PRO A 137 9.47 11.32 -12.78
CA PRO A 137 10.29 12.44 -12.38
C PRO A 137 11.72 11.93 -12.31
N SER A 138 12.48 12.24 -13.35
CA SER A 138 13.91 11.98 -13.40
C SER A 138 14.53 12.48 -12.11
N LYS A 139 15.41 11.65 -11.51
CA LYS A 139 16.34 12.07 -10.45
C LYS A 139 17.26 13.15 -11.03
N ALA A 140 16.74 14.36 -11.21
CA ALA A 140 17.47 15.50 -11.74
C ALA A 140 18.16 16.19 -10.57
N VAL A 141 19.45 15.87 -10.46
CA VAL A 141 20.48 16.62 -9.76
C VAL A 141 20.20 18.13 -9.83
N HIS A 142 20.33 18.79 -8.68
CA HIS A 142 20.21 20.23 -8.46
C HIS A 142 20.58 21.09 -9.69
N SER A 143 19.56 21.66 -10.33
CA SER A 143 19.73 22.82 -11.20
C SER A 143 18.83 23.94 -10.71
N ILE A 144 19.46 24.93 -10.08
CA ILE A 144 18.81 26.12 -9.53
C ILE A 144 18.45 27.01 -10.73
N ASN A 145 17.20 26.96 -11.16
CA ASN A 145 16.61 27.94 -12.07
C ASN A 145 15.44 28.64 -11.36
N PRO A 146 15.61 29.90 -10.90
CA PRO A 146 14.64 30.57 -10.02
C PRO A 146 13.43 31.20 -10.76
N LEU A 147 13.04 30.69 -11.95
CA LEU A 147 11.92 31.23 -12.73
C LEU A 147 11.00 30.19 -13.39
N ALA A 148 11.08 28.91 -13.01
CA ALA A 148 10.05 27.94 -13.40
C ALA A 148 8.97 27.90 -12.32
N SER A 149 7.81 28.48 -12.62
CA SER A 149 6.59 28.35 -11.81
C SER A 149 6.27 26.88 -11.58
N ASP A 150 6.09 26.55 -10.30
CA ASP A 150 5.39 25.40 -9.71
C ASP A 150 4.90 24.35 -10.72
N SER A 151 5.51 23.16 -10.71
CA SER A 151 5.03 22.01 -11.45
C SER A 151 3.67 21.58 -10.89
N ASP A 152 2.60 22.18 -11.42
CA ASP A 152 1.23 21.73 -11.19
C ASP A 152 1.13 20.25 -11.55
N HIS A 153 1.13 19.37 -10.55
CA HIS A 153 0.85 17.95 -10.73
C HIS A 153 -0.60 17.79 -11.18
N ARG A 154 -0.81 17.88 -12.50
CA ARG A 154 -2.08 17.59 -13.16
C ARG A 154 -2.34 16.10 -13.09
N THR A 155 -3.50 15.75 -12.56
CA THR A 155 -4.03 14.37 -12.56
C THR A 155 -3.91 13.73 -13.95
N VAL A 156 -3.68 12.42 -13.99
CA VAL A 156 -3.65 11.61 -15.22
C VAL A 156 -5.00 11.55 -15.93
N PHE A 157 -6.08 11.84 -15.22
CA PHE A 157 -7.43 11.82 -15.77
C PHE A 157 -7.70 13.08 -16.59
N GLU A 158 -8.18 12.92 -17.83
CA GLU A 158 -8.46 14.08 -18.67
C GLU A 158 -9.73 14.81 -18.20
N LYS A 159 -9.78 16.12 -18.49
CA LYS A 159 -10.92 16.95 -18.15
C LYS A 159 -12.16 16.46 -18.92
N GLY A 160 -13.16 15.97 -18.20
CA GLY A 160 -14.43 15.48 -18.75
C GLY A 160 -14.63 13.98 -18.63
N TRP A 161 -13.62 13.22 -18.20
CA TRP A 161 -13.75 11.80 -17.89
C TRP A 161 -14.74 11.58 -16.74
N LYS A 162 -15.50 10.48 -16.83
CA LYS A 162 -16.56 10.12 -15.88
C LYS A 162 -16.32 8.74 -15.28
N GLU A 163 -16.51 8.66 -13.97
CA GLU A 163 -16.53 7.40 -13.24
C GLU A 163 -17.63 6.47 -13.78
N GLY A 164 -17.35 5.16 -13.83
CA GLY A 164 -18.23 4.14 -14.41
C GLY A 164 -18.23 4.11 -15.94
N THR A 165 -17.61 5.09 -16.60
CA THR A 165 -17.48 5.13 -18.06
C THR A 165 -16.02 5.04 -18.48
N ASP A 166 -15.24 6.08 -18.16
CA ASP A 166 -13.86 6.26 -18.61
C ASP A 166 -12.86 5.66 -17.61
N TYR A 167 -13.18 5.79 -16.32
CA TYR A 167 -12.46 5.16 -15.22
C TYR A 167 -13.43 4.56 -14.21
N PHE A 168 -12.92 3.66 -13.37
CA PHE A 168 -13.68 2.89 -12.39
C PHE A 168 -12.92 2.89 -11.06
N LEU A 169 -13.63 3.06 -9.96
CA LEU A 169 -13.10 2.78 -8.63
C LEU A 169 -13.09 1.25 -8.46
N VAL A 170 -11.92 0.67 -8.19
CA VAL A 170 -11.79 -0.79 -8.02
C VAL A 170 -11.60 -1.21 -6.56
N GLU A 171 -11.15 -0.29 -5.71
CA GLU A 171 -11.18 -0.42 -4.26
C GLU A 171 -11.81 0.85 -3.66
N ASP A 172 -12.60 0.68 -2.61
CA ASP A 172 -13.26 1.79 -1.93
C ASP A 172 -12.24 2.84 -1.45
N ALA A 173 -12.59 4.12 -1.61
CA ALA A 173 -11.74 5.19 -1.16
C ALA A 173 -11.71 5.26 0.37
N ILE A 174 -10.51 5.27 0.95
CA ILE A 174 -10.31 5.31 2.41
C ILE A 174 -9.65 6.63 2.81
N THR A 175 -10.05 7.16 3.96
CA THR A 175 -9.37 8.30 4.59
C THR A 175 -8.36 7.78 5.58
N CYS A 176 -7.10 8.12 5.37
CA CYS A 176 -5.96 7.67 6.16
C CYS A 176 -5.39 8.87 6.92
N HIS A 177 -5.27 8.75 8.24
CA HIS A 177 -4.86 9.81 9.14
C HIS A 177 -3.36 9.78 9.43
N ASP A 178 -2.87 10.88 10.01
CA ASP A 178 -1.47 11.01 10.42
C ASP A 178 -1.02 9.88 11.35
N GLY A 179 0.11 9.24 11.01
CA GLY A 179 0.68 8.10 11.72
C GLY A 179 0.02 6.74 11.44
N GLU A 180 -0.90 6.65 10.48
CA GLU A 180 -1.48 5.36 10.05
C GLU A 180 -0.61 4.69 8.98
N SER A 181 -0.42 3.37 9.16
CA SER A 181 0.20 2.46 8.20
C SER A 181 -0.88 1.63 7.52
N ILE A 182 -0.93 1.67 6.19
CA ILE A 182 -1.98 1.04 5.38
C ILE A 182 -1.34 0.07 4.40
N GLN A 183 -1.74 -1.19 4.49
CA GLN A 183 -1.35 -2.23 3.56
C GLN A 183 -2.58 -2.79 2.85
N GLY A 184 -2.45 -3.11 1.56
CA GLY A 184 -3.51 -3.72 0.79
C GLY A 184 -3.04 -4.35 -0.52
N SER A 185 -3.97 -5.02 -1.19
CA SER A 185 -3.72 -5.64 -2.47
C SER A 185 -4.99 -5.74 -3.30
N HIS A 186 -4.86 -5.73 -4.62
CA HIS A 186 -5.97 -5.91 -5.56
C HIS A 186 -5.60 -6.94 -6.63
N ALA A 187 -6.42 -7.99 -6.77
CA ALA A 187 -6.28 -8.98 -7.84
C ALA A 187 -6.91 -8.44 -9.13
N THR A 188 -6.13 -8.34 -10.20
CA THR A 188 -6.55 -7.68 -11.43
C THR A 188 -7.51 -8.57 -12.24
N GLU A 189 -8.72 -8.09 -12.46
CA GLU A 189 -9.71 -8.79 -13.30
C GLU A 189 -9.66 -8.37 -14.77
N HIS A 190 -9.03 -7.22 -15.04
CA HIS A 190 -9.00 -6.60 -16.36
C HIS A 190 -7.60 -6.15 -16.74
N LYS A 191 -7.31 -6.23 -18.04
CA LYS A 191 -6.19 -5.52 -18.65
C LYS A 191 -6.47 -4.02 -18.67
N GLY A 192 -5.40 -3.23 -18.65
CA GLY A 192 -5.46 -1.77 -18.74
C GLY A 192 -4.60 -1.11 -17.68
N THR A 193 -4.89 0.16 -17.41
CA THR A 193 -4.11 0.94 -16.46
C THR A 193 -4.83 1.03 -15.12
N TYR A 194 -4.11 0.69 -14.06
CA TYR A 194 -4.52 0.92 -12.68
C TYR A 194 -3.78 2.16 -12.15
N VAL A 195 -4.43 2.91 -11.25
CA VAL A 195 -3.90 4.13 -10.67
C VAL A 195 -4.05 4.05 -9.15
N LEU A 196 -2.92 4.02 -8.45
CA LEU A 196 -2.90 4.24 -6.99
C LEU A 196 -2.86 5.75 -6.78
N GLN A 197 -3.88 6.30 -6.12
CA GLN A 197 -4.05 7.74 -5.98
C GLN A 197 -4.12 8.15 -4.51
N TRP A 198 -3.30 9.13 -4.14
CA TRP A 198 -3.36 9.83 -2.86
C TRP A 198 -3.78 11.26 -3.09
N LYS A 199 -4.79 11.73 -2.34
CA LYS A 199 -5.27 13.11 -2.37
C LYS A 199 -5.15 13.73 -1.00
N CYS A 200 -4.66 14.96 -0.91
CA CYS A 200 -4.67 15.69 0.36
C CYS A 200 -6.13 15.98 0.78
N VAL A 201 -6.48 15.69 2.04
CA VAL A 201 -7.82 16.01 2.57
C VAL A 201 -7.94 17.52 2.77
N ASP A 202 -8.92 18.12 2.10
CA ASP A 202 -9.28 19.53 2.33
C ASP A 202 -10.07 19.64 3.64
N SER A 203 -9.48 20.28 4.65
CA SER A 203 -10.21 20.67 5.86
C SER A 203 -11.14 21.85 5.55
N GLN A 204 -12.22 21.61 4.80
CA GLN A 204 -13.30 22.56 4.54
C GLN A 204 -14.65 21.86 4.71
N ALA A 205 -14.95 21.49 5.95
CA ALA A 205 -16.30 21.18 6.41
C ALA A 205 -16.72 22.06 7.59
N SER A 206 -16.20 23.30 7.70
CA SER A 206 -16.80 24.33 8.54
C SER A 206 -17.05 25.61 7.72
N SER A 207 -18.27 25.69 7.22
CA SER A 207 -18.88 26.87 6.61
C SER A 207 -18.73 28.15 7.47
N PHE A 208 -18.51 29.29 6.78
CA PHE A 208 -18.75 30.70 7.20
C PHE A 208 -17.59 31.62 7.69
N ALA A 209 -16.33 31.42 7.30
CA ALA A 209 -15.30 32.47 7.53
C ALA A 209 -14.52 32.81 6.26
N LYS A 210 -15.19 33.41 5.27
CA LYS A 210 -14.51 34.12 4.19
C LYS A 210 -14.02 35.46 4.75
N ASN A 211 -12.70 35.65 4.73
CA ASN A 211 -11.96 36.91 4.53
C ASN A 211 -10.75 37.03 5.49
N VAL A 212 -9.61 37.38 4.90
CA VAL A 212 -8.30 37.68 5.52
C VAL A 212 -7.44 36.47 5.90
N THR A 213 -7.98 35.44 6.57
CA THR A 213 -7.15 34.30 7.04
C THR A 213 -6.57 33.47 5.90
N GLU A 214 -7.34 33.23 4.82
CA GLU A 214 -6.86 32.47 3.64
C GLU A 214 -5.66 33.14 2.94
N LEU A 215 -5.55 34.46 3.02
CA LEU A 215 -4.43 35.20 2.42
C LEU A 215 -3.15 35.05 3.26
N ILE A 216 -3.27 34.90 4.57
CA ILE A 216 -2.15 34.65 5.48
C ILE A 216 -1.74 33.17 5.44
N ASP A 217 -2.71 32.26 5.33
CA ASP A 217 -2.46 30.83 5.07
C ASP A 217 -1.76 30.62 3.72
N SER A 218 -2.05 31.48 2.73
CA SER A 218 -1.34 31.46 1.44
C SER A 218 0.14 31.86 1.53
N ILE A 219 0.54 32.63 2.55
CA ILE A 219 1.92 33.06 2.76
C ILE A 219 2.71 32.04 3.60
N THR A 220 2.01 31.15 4.33
CA THR A 220 2.58 30.08 5.18
C THR A 220 2.51 28.68 4.53
N ILE A 221 2.19 28.59 3.24
CA ILE A 221 1.99 27.39 2.39
C ILE A 221 3.08 26.30 2.52
N THR A 222 4.28 26.62 2.98
CA THR A 222 5.37 25.64 3.07
C THR A 222 5.16 24.55 4.13
N HIS A 223 4.21 24.69 5.05
CA HIS A 223 4.03 23.77 6.20
C HIS A 223 2.79 22.86 6.17
N HIS A 224 1.88 22.99 5.19
CA HIS A 224 0.60 22.24 5.15
C HIS A 224 0.52 21.22 4.01
N LYS A 225 1.63 20.55 3.70
CA LYS A 225 1.64 19.46 2.72
C LYS A 225 1.46 18.14 3.45
N ALA A 226 0.52 17.32 2.96
CA ALA A 226 0.47 15.93 3.39
C ALA A 226 1.74 15.21 2.94
N LYS A 227 2.25 14.28 3.73
CA LYS A 227 3.45 13.50 3.39
C LYS A 227 3.11 12.03 3.50
N VAL A 228 3.39 11.28 2.43
CA VAL A 228 3.19 9.84 2.36
C VAL A 228 4.50 9.19 2.00
N MET A 229 4.83 8.10 2.70
CA MET A 229 5.88 7.16 2.31
C MET A 229 5.22 5.89 1.81
N TYR A 230 5.46 5.46 0.58
CA TYR A 230 4.75 4.34 -0.03
C TYR A 230 5.67 3.41 -0.82
N PHE A 231 5.28 2.15 -0.88
CA PHE A 231 5.83 1.12 -1.76
C PHE A 231 4.68 0.47 -2.53
N HIS A 232 4.96 0.04 -3.75
CA HIS A 232 4.04 -0.79 -4.51
C HIS A 232 4.80 -1.81 -5.36
N GLU A 233 4.16 -2.93 -5.62
CA GLU A 233 4.66 -3.95 -6.53
C GLU A 233 3.51 -4.62 -7.28
N VAL A 234 3.84 -5.30 -8.37
CA VAL A 234 2.90 -6.12 -9.14
C VAL A 234 3.44 -7.53 -9.20
N LEU A 235 2.72 -8.46 -8.59
CA LEU A 235 3.00 -9.89 -8.62
C LEU A 235 2.37 -10.47 -9.88
N THR A 236 3.17 -11.07 -10.76
CA THR A 236 2.66 -11.62 -12.01
C THR A 236 1.78 -12.84 -11.76
N SER A 237 0.81 -13.11 -12.63
CA SER A 237 -0.05 -14.29 -12.54
C SER A 237 0.73 -15.61 -12.63
N GLN A 238 1.92 -15.60 -13.25
CA GLN A 238 2.81 -16.76 -13.30
C GLN A 238 3.50 -17.03 -11.95
N ASP A 239 3.70 -15.97 -11.17
CA ASP A 239 4.25 -16.02 -9.82
C ASP A 239 3.16 -16.17 -8.75
N LEU A 240 1.90 -16.51 -9.11
CA LEU A 240 0.74 -16.64 -8.22
C LEU A 240 0.08 -18.01 -8.19
#